data_AF-A0A348VVB1-F1
#
_entry.id   AF-A0A348VVB1-F1
#
_cell.length_a   1.000
_cell.length_b   1.000
_cell.length_c   1.000
_cell.angle_alpha   90.00
_cell.angle_beta   90.00
_cell.angle_gamma   90.00
#
_symmetry.space_group_name_H-M   'P 1'
#
loop_
_entity.id
_entity.type
_entity.pdbx_description
1 polymer ?
#
loop_
_entity_poly.entity_id
_entity_poly.type
_entity_poly.pdbx_seq_one_letter_code
_entity_poly.pdbx_strand_id
1 'polypeptide(L)'
;MKKCRFLFFGAVVLSAALTLSGCGCLSGPGAMTKPEPVAPRQEQEPAPSKPEPAAPQPEPVTLQPEKAPLTAAKSPPRTVQAPKQPAVEAKPRPAPKPEKARCMVRRDAVAWTHVSGDCKNGYAHGKGRAVSVDGRRSYVGEFESGYFSGHGDYDWGNGTAYSGQFLKSKKHSLGTLTYPDKSKYTGEFRNNVYEGEGTYVSADGDTYAGSFRKGHYHGNGTFTWSNGNTYAGEFTTDRMEGQGTFTLRNGERYTGRFKNNEMKGEGTYTWPNGDKYKGEFKDDTMNGEGEYAYAGGLRYKGQFKDGRKDGEGTLFTANGSIKQLWRNGDKIADLSPQGM
;
A
#
# COMPACT_ATOMS: atom_id res chain seq x y z
N MET A 1 -10.05 -6.58 -4.47
CA MET A 1 -9.65 -5.21 -4.10
C MET A 1 -8.98 -4.60 -5.32
N LYS A 2 -9.52 -3.49 -5.85
CA LYS A 2 -8.90 -2.79 -6.98
C LYS A 2 -7.50 -2.38 -6.56
N LYS A 3 -6.50 -2.63 -7.40
CA LYS A 3 -5.10 -2.27 -7.16
C LYS A 3 -5.03 -0.80 -6.71
N CYS A 4 -4.75 -0.54 -5.43
CA CYS A 4 -4.16 0.73 -5.04
C CYS A 4 -2.75 0.71 -5.60
N ARG A 5 -2.64 1.02 -6.89
CA ARG A 5 -1.39 1.36 -7.52
C ARG A 5 -1.00 2.68 -6.87
N PHE A 6 -0.19 2.63 -5.82
CA PHE A 6 0.55 3.78 -5.33
C PHE A 6 1.53 4.16 -6.45
N LEU A 7 1.00 4.82 -7.47
CA LEU A 7 1.79 5.53 -8.46
C LEU A 7 2.27 6.78 -7.75
N PHE A 8 3.39 6.67 -7.05
CA PHE A 8 4.25 7.82 -6.88
C PHE A 8 4.75 8.18 -8.29
N PHE A 9 4.10 9.17 -8.88
CA PHE A 9 4.65 9.87 -10.02
C PHE A 9 5.89 10.60 -9.53
N GLY A 10 7.04 10.04 -9.85
CA GLY A 10 8.31 10.74 -9.84
C GLY A 10 8.80 11.16 -8.47
N ALA A 11 9.77 10.40 -7.96
CA ALA A 11 11.00 11.06 -7.54
C ALA A 11 11.56 11.82 -8.76
N VAL A 12 10.95 12.96 -9.10
CA VAL A 12 11.60 13.98 -9.92
C VAL A 12 12.66 14.58 -9.01
N VAL A 13 13.80 13.90 -8.99
CA VAL A 13 15.13 14.49 -8.93
C VAL A 13 15.23 15.71 -7.99
N LEU A 14 15.39 15.46 -6.68
CA LEU A 14 16.22 16.35 -5.85
C LEU A 14 17.71 16.07 -6.13
N SER A 15 18.12 16.16 -7.38
CA SER A 15 19.53 16.39 -7.72
C SER A 15 19.67 17.84 -8.15
N ALA A 16 19.62 18.73 -7.17
CA ALA A 16 20.34 19.99 -7.28
C ALA A 16 21.63 19.82 -6.48
N ALA A 17 22.61 19.15 -7.09
CA ALA A 17 23.99 19.32 -6.63
C ALA A 17 24.33 20.80 -6.83
N LEU A 18 24.23 21.60 -5.77
CA LEU A 18 24.85 22.92 -5.74
C LEU A 18 26.36 22.69 -5.77
N THR A 19 26.95 22.69 -6.97
CA THR A 19 28.39 22.75 -7.13
C THR A 19 28.86 24.13 -6.70
N LEU A 20 29.30 24.26 -5.45
CA LEU A 20 30.18 25.36 -5.04
C LEU A 20 31.58 25.03 -5.58
N SER A 21 31.96 25.63 -6.71
CA SER A 21 33.36 25.70 -7.12
C SER A 21 34.09 26.63 -6.14
N GLY A 22 34.99 26.04 -5.33
CA GLY A 22 35.83 26.73 -4.35
C GLY A 22 37.32 26.44 -4.62
N CYS A 23 38.12 27.50 -4.56
CA CYS A 23 39.52 27.69 -5.00
C CYS A 23 40.64 26.79 -4.46
N GLY A 24 41.71 26.69 -5.28
CA GLY A 24 43.14 26.69 -4.92
C GLY A 24 43.87 25.37 -5.24
N CYS A 25 45.02 25.28 -5.93
CA CYS A 25 46.04 26.20 -6.45
C CYS A 25 46.82 25.46 -7.56
N LEU A 26 47.33 26.15 -8.59
CA LEU A 26 48.69 25.97 -9.15
C LEU A 26 48.92 26.85 -10.40
N SER A 27 50.16 27.31 -10.47
CA SER A 27 50.88 28.23 -11.37
C SER A 27 50.86 27.93 -12.89
N GLY A 28 50.93 29.00 -13.71
CA GLY A 28 51.52 28.97 -15.06
C GLY A 28 50.82 29.88 -16.08
N PRO A 29 51.54 30.73 -16.86
CA PRO A 29 50.92 31.77 -17.69
C PRO A 29 50.58 31.24 -19.10
N GLY A 30 49.41 31.63 -19.60
CA GLY A 30 48.99 31.38 -20.97
C GLY A 30 48.01 32.46 -21.43
N ALA A 31 48.50 33.39 -22.25
CA ALA A 31 47.66 34.35 -22.95
C ALA A 31 46.82 33.63 -24.01
N MET A 32 45.53 33.94 -24.12
CA MET A 32 44.93 34.56 -25.32
C MET A 32 43.40 34.52 -25.32
N THR A 33 42.87 35.62 -25.88
CA THR A 33 41.59 35.78 -26.57
C THR A 33 40.28 35.79 -25.79
N LYS A 34 39.76 37.02 -25.67
CA LYS A 34 38.41 37.45 -25.36
C LYS A 34 37.38 36.92 -26.38
N PRO A 35 36.23 36.39 -25.95
CA PRO A 35 35.02 36.34 -26.78
C PRO A 35 34.10 37.52 -26.43
N GLU A 36 33.58 38.18 -27.47
CA GLU A 36 32.48 39.16 -27.39
C GLU A 36 31.17 38.55 -26.89
N PRO A 37 30.29 39.34 -26.24
CA PRO A 37 28.99 38.88 -25.80
C PRO A 37 27.99 38.85 -26.96
N VAL A 38 27.41 37.67 -27.21
CA VAL A 38 26.24 37.50 -28.08
C VAL A 38 24.99 37.96 -27.32
N ALA A 39 24.25 38.89 -27.91
CA ALA A 39 23.00 39.45 -27.37
C ALA A 39 21.89 38.39 -27.23
N PRO A 40 21.00 38.49 -26.23
CA PRO A 40 19.93 37.54 -26.03
C PRO A 40 18.79 37.72 -27.04
N ARG A 41 18.37 36.61 -27.63
CA ARG A 41 17.18 36.47 -28.48
C ARG A 41 15.93 36.57 -27.59
N GLN A 42 15.02 37.48 -27.90
CA GLN A 42 13.72 37.58 -27.24
C GLN A 42 12.85 36.37 -27.63
N GLU A 43 12.40 35.59 -26.65
CA GLU A 43 11.28 34.65 -26.82
C GLU A 43 10.03 35.25 -26.18
N GLN A 44 8.96 35.25 -26.97
CA GLN A 44 7.64 35.78 -26.66
C GLN A 44 6.91 34.93 -25.63
N GLU A 45 6.21 35.58 -24.69
CA GLU A 45 5.21 34.95 -23.82
C GLU A 45 4.06 34.33 -24.65
N PRO A 46 3.61 33.09 -24.35
CA PRO A 46 2.30 32.64 -24.77
C PRO A 46 1.21 33.11 -23.80
N ALA A 47 0.13 33.63 -24.38
CA ALA A 47 -1.09 34.13 -23.74
C ALA A 47 -1.83 33.08 -22.88
N PRO A 48 -2.65 33.50 -21.89
CA PRO A 48 -3.30 32.61 -20.93
C PRO A 48 -4.40 31.75 -21.55
N SER A 49 -4.35 30.44 -21.28
CA SER A 49 -5.40 29.48 -21.64
C SER A 49 -6.63 29.63 -20.74
N LYS A 50 -7.80 29.58 -21.39
CA LYS A 50 -9.16 29.72 -20.86
C LYS A 50 -9.54 28.51 -19.97
N PRO A 51 -10.40 28.66 -18.94
CA PRO A 51 -10.73 27.56 -18.02
C PRO A 51 -11.59 26.48 -18.70
N GLU A 52 -11.17 25.23 -18.52
CA GLU A 52 -11.84 24.01 -18.99
C GLU A 52 -13.01 23.61 -18.05
N PRO A 53 -14.16 23.13 -18.56
CA PRO A 53 -15.36 22.90 -17.76
C PRO A 53 -15.28 21.65 -16.88
N ALA A 54 -15.97 21.70 -15.75
CA ALA A 54 -16.01 20.67 -14.72
C ALA A 54 -16.46 19.28 -15.25
N ALA A 55 -15.71 18.24 -14.87
CA ALA A 55 -16.02 16.85 -15.18
C ALA A 55 -17.27 16.35 -14.40
N PRO A 56 -18.14 15.53 -15.02
CA PRO A 56 -19.39 15.06 -14.41
C PRO A 56 -19.13 13.93 -13.39
N GLN A 57 -19.91 13.92 -12.31
CA GLN A 57 -19.87 12.87 -11.29
C GLN A 57 -20.58 11.59 -11.77
N PRO A 58 -20.10 10.38 -11.40
CA PRO A 58 -20.76 9.14 -11.78
C PRO A 58 -21.87 8.75 -10.79
N GLU A 59 -23.07 8.54 -11.32
CA GLU A 59 -24.23 7.91 -10.67
C GLU A 59 -24.07 6.37 -10.47
N PRO A 60 -24.86 5.73 -9.58
CA PRO A 60 -24.60 4.36 -9.13
C PRO A 60 -25.06 3.30 -10.13
N VAL A 61 -24.12 2.47 -10.61
CA VAL A 61 -24.41 1.36 -11.53
C VAL A 61 -24.99 0.16 -10.79
N THR A 62 -26.20 -0.20 -11.17
CA THR A 62 -26.96 -1.39 -10.79
C THR A 62 -26.42 -2.62 -11.54
N LEU A 63 -26.13 -3.72 -10.83
CA LEU A 63 -25.69 -4.98 -11.45
C LEU A 63 -26.91 -5.80 -11.92
N GLN A 64 -26.97 -6.14 -13.21
CA GLN A 64 -27.80 -7.21 -13.75
C GLN A 64 -26.93 -8.31 -14.39
N PRO A 65 -27.41 -9.57 -14.47
CA PRO A 65 -26.60 -10.71 -14.90
C PRO A 65 -26.75 -11.00 -16.40
N GLU A 66 -25.64 -11.13 -17.11
CA GLU A 66 -25.64 -11.60 -18.51
C GLU A 66 -25.38 -13.11 -18.64
N LYS A 67 -26.01 -13.66 -19.68
CA LYS A 67 -26.12 -15.06 -20.06
C LYS A 67 -24.85 -15.64 -20.71
N ALA A 68 -24.84 -16.97 -20.75
CA ALA A 68 -23.87 -17.89 -21.37
C ALA A 68 -23.52 -17.62 -22.85
N PRO A 69 -22.54 -18.38 -23.38
CA PRO A 69 -22.93 -19.28 -24.46
C PRO A 69 -22.36 -20.71 -24.37
N LEU A 70 -23.19 -21.62 -24.90
CA LEU A 70 -22.96 -23.03 -25.19
C LEU A 70 -21.95 -23.21 -26.34
N THR A 71 -21.11 -24.23 -26.27
CA THR A 71 -20.49 -24.82 -27.47
C THR A 71 -20.69 -26.33 -27.48
N ALA A 72 -21.11 -26.81 -28.65
CA ALA A 72 -21.44 -28.19 -28.96
C ALA A 72 -20.19 -29.03 -29.21
N ALA A 73 -20.20 -30.29 -28.77
CA ALA A 73 -19.24 -31.30 -29.19
C ALA A 73 -19.94 -32.62 -29.53
N LYS A 74 -19.50 -33.17 -30.66
CA LYS A 74 -20.08 -34.23 -31.50
C LYS A 74 -20.09 -35.60 -30.83
N SER A 75 -21.10 -36.41 -31.19
CA SER A 75 -21.24 -37.83 -30.84
C SER A 75 -20.15 -38.71 -31.48
N PRO A 76 -19.61 -39.72 -30.77
CA PRO A 76 -18.91 -40.86 -31.38
C PRO A 76 -19.86 -42.05 -31.65
N PRO A 77 -19.47 -42.98 -32.54
CA PRO A 77 -20.36 -43.95 -33.17
C PRO A 77 -20.67 -45.20 -32.32
N ARG A 78 -21.77 -45.86 -32.71
CA ARG A 78 -22.26 -47.17 -32.27
C ARG A 78 -21.16 -48.22 -32.18
N THR A 79 -21.04 -48.86 -31.01
CA THR A 79 -20.34 -50.14 -30.85
C THR A 79 -21.36 -51.26 -30.57
N VAL A 80 -21.08 -52.39 -31.20
CA VAL A 80 -21.91 -53.60 -31.35
C VAL A 80 -22.21 -54.28 -30.01
N GLN A 81 -23.45 -54.74 -29.84
CA GLN A 81 -23.91 -55.53 -28.69
C GLN A 81 -23.33 -56.95 -28.72
N ALA A 82 -22.75 -57.39 -27.60
CA ALA A 82 -22.46 -58.79 -27.30
C ALA A 82 -23.60 -59.41 -26.46
N PRO A 83 -23.81 -60.74 -26.50
CA PRO A 83 -25.08 -61.37 -26.12
C PRO A 83 -25.33 -61.38 -24.60
N LYS A 84 -26.60 -61.16 -24.22
CA LYS A 84 -27.11 -61.24 -22.84
C LYS A 84 -26.96 -62.65 -22.28
N GLN A 85 -26.29 -62.79 -21.14
CA GLN A 85 -26.43 -63.96 -20.27
C GLN A 85 -27.76 -63.88 -19.48
N PRO A 86 -28.36 -65.03 -19.08
CA PRO A 86 -29.63 -65.03 -18.36
C PRO A 86 -29.46 -64.47 -16.95
N ALA A 87 -30.43 -63.66 -16.52
CA ALA A 87 -30.47 -63.05 -15.20
C ALA A 87 -30.64 -64.14 -14.12
N VAL A 88 -29.65 -64.25 -13.24
CA VAL A 88 -29.81 -64.97 -11.97
C VAL A 88 -30.53 -64.03 -11.01
N GLU A 89 -31.68 -64.48 -10.50
CA GLU A 89 -32.54 -63.77 -9.57
C GLU A 89 -31.78 -63.45 -8.26
N ALA A 90 -31.38 -62.19 -8.10
CA ALA A 90 -30.64 -61.73 -6.94
C ALA A 90 -31.60 -61.53 -5.75
N LYS A 91 -31.31 -62.20 -4.63
CA LYS A 91 -32.01 -62.02 -3.35
C LYS A 91 -32.12 -60.52 -3.00
N PRO A 92 -33.25 -60.07 -2.43
CA PRO A 92 -33.46 -58.67 -2.07
C PRO A 92 -32.37 -58.19 -1.11
N ARG A 93 -31.72 -57.08 -1.47
CA ARG A 93 -30.70 -56.45 -0.63
C ARG A 93 -31.35 -56.04 0.70
N PRO A 94 -30.69 -56.31 1.85
CA PRO A 94 -31.19 -55.84 3.13
C PRO A 94 -31.33 -54.30 3.10
N ALA A 95 -32.43 -53.80 3.67
CA ALA A 95 -32.70 -52.38 3.77
C ALA A 95 -31.50 -51.65 4.40
N PRO A 96 -31.10 -50.47 3.89
CA PRO A 96 -30.00 -49.71 4.46
C PRO A 96 -30.29 -49.45 5.95
N LYS A 97 -29.32 -49.80 6.80
CA LYS A 97 -29.40 -49.51 8.24
C LYS A 97 -29.66 -48.01 8.43
N PRO A 98 -30.49 -47.61 9.42
CA PRO A 98 -30.77 -46.19 9.67
C PRO A 98 -29.44 -45.45 9.85
N GLU A 99 -29.13 -44.56 8.92
CA GLU A 99 -27.93 -43.75 8.94
C GLU A 99 -28.01 -42.89 10.21
N LYS A 100 -27.02 -43.02 11.10
CA LYS A 100 -26.92 -42.15 12.30
C LYS A 100 -27.13 -40.72 11.82
N ALA A 101 -28.14 -40.03 12.35
CA ALA A 101 -28.48 -38.67 11.94
C ALA A 101 -27.20 -37.82 12.03
N ARG A 102 -26.66 -37.43 10.86
CA ARG A 102 -25.43 -36.65 10.78
C ARG A 102 -25.66 -35.33 11.50
N CYS A 103 -24.72 -34.90 12.35
CA CYS A 103 -24.85 -33.61 13.02
C CYS A 103 -25.04 -32.50 11.96
N MET A 104 -25.93 -31.55 12.25
CA MET A 104 -26.11 -30.38 11.39
C MET A 104 -25.00 -29.36 11.65
N VAL A 105 -24.37 -28.89 10.57
CA VAL A 105 -23.52 -27.70 10.58
C VAL A 105 -24.34 -26.56 9.98
N ARG A 106 -24.35 -25.41 10.64
CA ARG A 106 -25.15 -24.28 10.19
C ARG A 106 -24.57 -23.73 8.90
N ARG A 107 -25.49 -23.45 7.99
CA ARG A 107 -25.16 -22.86 6.69
C ARG A 107 -24.61 -21.45 6.90
N ASP A 108 -23.53 -21.16 6.21
CA ASP A 108 -23.03 -19.80 5.99
C ASP A 108 -23.32 -19.39 4.53
N ALA A 109 -22.31 -19.02 3.76
CA ALA A 109 -22.41 -18.89 2.31
C ALA A 109 -22.69 -20.25 1.61
N VAL A 110 -22.38 -21.39 2.24
CA VAL A 110 -22.57 -22.73 1.65
C VAL A 110 -23.11 -23.77 2.63
N ALA A 111 -23.59 -24.88 2.06
CA ALA A 111 -24.03 -26.05 2.79
C ALA A 111 -22.83 -26.91 3.20
N TRP A 112 -22.91 -27.48 4.40
CA TRP A 112 -21.83 -28.24 5.04
C TRP A 112 -22.31 -29.65 5.39
N THR A 113 -21.41 -30.61 5.18
CA THR A 113 -21.54 -31.98 5.67
C THR A 113 -20.60 -32.13 6.87
N HIS A 114 -21.16 -32.47 8.03
CA HIS A 114 -20.37 -32.86 9.18
C HIS A 114 -19.68 -34.20 8.89
N VAL A 115 -18.35 -34.25 9.03
CA VAL A 115 -17.55 -35.45 8.75
C VAL A 115 -17.23 -36.21 10.03
N SER A 116 -16.83 -35.50 11.08
CA SER A 116 -16.42 -36.09 12.36
C SER A 116 -16.52 -35.07 13.48
N GLY A 117 -16.76 -35.53 14.71
CA GLY A 117 -16.93 -34.67 15.89
C GLY A 117 -18.18 -35.05 16.68
N ASP A 118 -18.42 -34.36 17.77
CA ASP A 118 -19.58 -34.63 18.63
C ASP A 118 -20.83 -33.88 18.14
N CYS A 119 -22.00 -34.44 18.41
CA CYS A 119 -23.27 -33.75 18.24
C CYS A 119 -23.84 -33.32 19.61
N LYS A 120 -24.38 -32.11 19.70
CA LYS A 120 -25.24 -31.67 20.79
C LYS A 120 -26.52 -31.09 20.22
N ASN A 121 -27.67 -31.60 20.66
CA ASN A 121 -29.00 -31.18 20.19
C ASN A 121 -29.17 -31.25 18.66
N GLY A 122 -28.56 -32.26 18.02
CA GLY A 122 -28.59 -32.45 16.57
C GLY A 122 -27.64 -31.54 15.78
N TYR A 123 -26.85 -30.69 16.43
CA TYR A 123 -25.86 -29.81 15.80
C TYR A 123 -24.43 -30.22 16.16
N ALA A 124 -23.47 -29.93 15.28
CA ALA A 124 -22.05 -30.14 15.56
C ALA A 124 -21.61 -29.32 16.79
N HIS A 125 -20.82 -29.93 17.68
CA HIS A 125 -20.34 -29.34 18.92
C HIS A 125 -18.97 -29.89 19.31
N GLY A 126 -18.14 -29.08 19.96
CA GLY A 126 -16.77 -29.47 20.31
C GLY A 126 -15.86 -29.51 19.08
N LYS A 127 -14.75 -30.26 19.14
CA LYS A 127 -13.81 -30.36 18.02
C LYS A 127 -14.34 -31.29 16.94
N GLY A 128 -14.19 -30.91 15.68
CA GLY A 128 -14.65 -31.72 14.56
C GLY A 128 -14.12 -31.27 13.21
N ARG A 129 -14.67 -31.89 12.16
CA ARG A 129 -14.40 -31.59 10.77
C ARG A 129 -15.69 -31.49 9.98
N ALA A 130 -15.77 -30.50 9.11
CA ALA A 130 -16.82 -30.36 8.11
C ALA A 130 -16.22 -30.17 6.72
N VAL A 131 -16.95 -30.62 5.71
CA VAL A 131 -16.64 -30.34 4.30
C VAL A 131 -17.85 -29.72 3.64
N SER A 132 -17.66 -28.80 2.70
CA SER A 132 -18.78 -28.31 1.91
C SER A 132 -19.41 -29.46 1.12
N VAL A 133 -20.70 -29.36 0.81
CA VAL A 133 -21.42 -30.41 0.07
C VAL A 133 -20.81 -30.67 -1.32
N ASP A 134 -20.20 -29.65 -1.95
CA ASP A 134 -19.46 -29.79 -3.21
C ASP A 134 -18.05 -30.37 -3.04
N GLY A 135 -17.62 -30.67 -1.81
CA GLY A 135 -16.32 -31.24 -1.47
C GLY A 135 -15.13 -30.30 -1.62
N ARG A 136 -15.33 -29.02 -1.97
CA ARG A 136 -14.25 -28.09 -2.28
C ARG A 136 -13.66 -27.39 -1.06
N ARG A 137 -14.46 -27.19 -0.02
CA ARG A 137 -14.06 -26.48 1.20
C ARG A 137 -14.00 -27.43 2.36
N SER A 138 -13.11 -27.14 3.30
CA SER A 138 -13.05 -27.89 4.55
C SER A 138 -12.85 -26.96 5.73
N TYR A 139 -13.37 -27.39 6.87
CA TYR A 139 -13.16 -26.76 8.16
C TYR A 139 -12.75 -27.83 9.17
N VAL A 140 -11.71 -27.57 9.94
CA VAL A 140 -11.28 -28.38 11.08
C VAL A 140 -11.13 -27.45 12.26
N GLY A 141 -11.87 -27.70 13.34
CA GLY A 141 -11.84 -26.80 14.49
C GLY A 141 -12.99 -27.04 15.44
N GLU A 142 -13.23 -26.05 16.29
CA GLU A 142 -14.30 -26.09 17.27
C GLU A 142 -15.66 -25.69 16.67
N PHE A 143 -16.71 -26.30 17.21
CA PHE A 143 -18.11 -26.05 16.85
C PHE A 143 -18.92 -25.71 18.10
N GLU A 144 -19.81 -24.73 17.97
CA GLU A 144 -20.79 -24.38 19.00
C GLU A 144 -22.18 -24.28 18.37
N SER A 145 -23.10 -25.17 18.76
CA SER A 145 -24.47 -25.21 18.21
C SER A 145 -24.52 -25.19 16.67
N GLY A 146 -23.56 -25.88 16.05
CA GLY A 146 -23.42 -26.02 14.61
C GLY A 146 -22.68 -24.87 13.90
N TYR A 147 -22.29 -23.81 14.62
CA TYR A 147 -21.43 -22.76 14.07
C TYR A 147 -19.95 -23.13 14.24
N PHE A 148 -19.10 -22.70 13.31
CA PHE A 148 -17.66 -22.62 13.57
C PHE A 148 -17.43 -21.61 14.69
N SER A 149 -16.68 -22.01 15.71
CA SER A 149 -16.44 -21.23 16.92
C SER A 149 -15.05 -21.57 17.46
N GLY A 150 -14.51 -20.73 18.33
CA GLY A 150 -13.19 -20.99 18.92
C GLY A 150 -12.10 -21.04 17.85
N HIS A 151 -11.08 -21.86 18.07
CA HIS A 151 -10.00 -22.00 17.08
C HIS A 151 -10.37 -22.99 15.96
N GLY A 152 -10.02 -22.64 14.73
CA GLY A 152 -10.16 -23.54 13.60
C GLY A 152 -9.39 -23.10 12.35
N ASP A 153 -9.24 -24.08 11.46
CA ASP A 153 -8.66 -23.97 10.14
C ASP A 153 -9.76 -24.10 9.09
N TYR A 154 -9.86 -23.11 8.21
CA TYR A 154 -10.80 -23.08 7.09
C TYR A 154 -10.01 -23.03 5.80
N ASP A 155 -10.20 -24.02 4.94
CA ASP A 155 -9.67 -24.08 3.58
C ASP A 155 -10.80 -23.85 2.56
N TRP A 156 -10.65 -22.85 1.69
CA TRP A 156 -11.61 -22.56 0.62
C TRP A 156 -11.41 -23.44 -0.62
N GLY A 157 -10.35 -24.23 -0.70
CA GLY A 157 -10.00 -25.11 -1.82
C GLY A 157 -9.45 -24.40 -3.05
N ASN A 158 -9.32 -23.08 -3.01
CA ASN A 158 -8.79 -22.25 -4.09
C ASN A 158 -7.41 -21.65 -3.76
N GLY A 159 -6.77 -22.11 -2.69
CA GLY A 159 -5.53 -21.55 -2.14
C GLY A 159 -5.74 -20.44 -1.10
N THR A 160 -6.98 -19.97 -0.88
CA THR A 160 -7.30 -19.15 0.29
C THR A 160 -7.49 -20.05 1.51
N ALA A 161 -6.81 -19.72 2.61
CA ALA A 161 -6.93 -20.45 3.87
C ALA A 161 -6.90 -19.48 5.06
N TYR A 162 -7.66 -19.80 6.10
CA TYR A 162 -7.67 -19.08 7.36
C TYR A 162 -7.38 -20.03 8.51
N SER A 163 -6.52 -19.62 9.43
CA SER A 163 -6.29 -20.30 10.70
C SER A 163 -6.40 -19.28 11.81
N GLY A 164 -7.32 -19.46 12.74
CA GLY A 164 -7.54 -18.47 13.78
C GLY A 164 -8.83 -18.65 14.55
N GLN A 165 -9.26 -17.59 15.20
CA GLN A 165 -10.44 -17.57 16.04
C GLN A 165 -11.72 -17.32 15.21
N PHE A 166 -12.81 -17.99 15.60
CA PHE A 166 -14.14 -17.88 15.02
C PHE A 166 -15.17 -17.57 16.10
N LEU A 167 -16.15 -16.74 15.75
CA LEU A 167 -17.35 -16.51 16.54
C LEU A 167 -18.57 -16.55 15.63
N LYS A 168 -19.45 -17.53 15.84
CA LYS A 168 -20.66 -17.75 15.03
C LYS A 168 -20.35 -17.77 13.52
N SER A 169 -19.38 -18.60 13.13
CA SER A 169 -18.90 -18.76 11.74
C SER A 169 -18.27 -17.53 11.10
N LYS A 170 -17.92 -16.51 11.88
CA LYS A 170 -17.16 -15.34 11.40
C LYS A 170 -15.77 -15.33 12.00
N LYS A 171 -14.76 -15.01 11.20
CA LYS A 171 -13.40 -14.72 11.69
C LYS A 171 -13.49 -13.60 12.71
N HIS A 172 -12.89 -13.81 13.86
CA HIS A 172 -12.98 -12.93 15.02
C HIS A 172 -11.69 -13.03 15.82
N SER A 173 -11.26 -12.00 16.54
CA SER A 173 -9.98 -11.98 17.29
C SER A 173 -8.79 -12.37 16.38
N LEU A 174 -7.75 -12.98 16.93
CA LEU A 174 -6.51 -13.26 16.22
C LEU A 174 -6.66 -14.37 15.18
N GLY A 175 -6.05 -14.16 14.02
CA GLY A 175 -5.95 -15.16 12.98
C GLY A 175 -4.96 -14.80 11.87
N THR A 176 -4.71 -15.78 11.02
CA THR A 176 -3.94 -15.67 9.79
C THR A 176 -4.86 -15.97 8.61
N LEU A 177 -4.90 -15.09 7.63
CA LEU A 177 -5.56 -15.30 6.33
C LEU A 177 -4.52 -15.26 5.23
N THR A 178 -4.35 -16.38 4.53
CA THR A 178 -3.45 -16.53 3.39
C THR A 178 -4.27 -16.59 2.11
N TYR A 179 -3.80 -15.92 1.06
CA TYR A 179 -4.44 -15.87 -0.26
C TYR A 179 -3.66 -16.70 -1.30
N PRO A 180 -4.26 -17.00 -2.46
CA PRO A 180 -3.63 -17.83 -3.49
C PRO A 180 -2.37 -17.20 -4.11
N ASP A 181 -2.30 -15.86 -4.11
CA ASP A 181 -1.13 -15.09 -4.55
C ASP A 181 -0.01 -15.04 -3.48
N LYS A 182 -0.16 -15.81 -2.39
CA LYS A 182 0.73 -15.85 -1.21
C LYS A 182 0.72 -14.58 -0.36
N SER A 183 -0.07 -13.57 -0.70
CA SER A 183 -0.31 -12.47 0.23
C SER A 183 -0.97 -13.02 1.51
N LYS A 184 -0.67 -12.38 2.63
CA LYS A 184 -1.09 -12.86 3.95
C LYS A 184 -1.37 -11.70 4.89
N TYR A 185 -2.47 -11.81 5.61
CA TYR A 185 -2.76 -10.98 6.77
C TYR A 185 -2.62 -11.82 8.04
N THR A 186 -1.94 -11.29 9.06
CA THR A 186 -1.85 -11.85 10.40
C THR A 186 -2.24 -10.78 11.40
N GLY A 187 -3.30 -10.98 12.16
CA GLY A 187 -3.74 -9.96 13.10
C GLY A 187 -5.17 -10.20 13.57
N GLU A 188 -5.76 -9.13 14.08
CA GLU A 188 -7.09 -9.13 14.65
C GLU A 188 -8.21 -9.02 13.59
N PHE A 189 -9.30 -9.74 13.84
CA PHE A 189 -10.49 -9.76 13.02
C PHE A 189 -11.71 -9.37 13.86
N ARG A 190 -12.64 -8.65 13.23
CA ARG A 190 -13.98 -8.43 13.77
C ARG A 190 -15.00 -8.71 12.68
N ASN A 191 -15.79 -9.78 12.86
CA ASN A 191 -16.88 -10.15 11.95
C ASN A 191 -16.42 -10.30 10.49
N ASN A 192 -15.35 -11.08 10.25
CA ASN A 192 -14.70 -11.30 8.95
C ASN A 192 -13.83 -10.17 8.39
N VAL A 193 -13.75 -9.02 9.07
CA VAL A 193 -13.01 -7.82 8.61
C VAL A 193 -11.75 -7.64 9.46
N TYR A 194 -10.65 -7.16 8.86
CA TYR A 194 -9.44 -6.77 9.61
C TYR A 194 -9.76 -5.57 10.51
N GLU A 195 -9.35 -5.64 11.76
CA GLU A 195 -9.66 -4.64 12.79
C GLU A 195 -8.61 -4.74 13.89
N GLY A 196 -8.17 -3.64 14.52
CA GLY A 196 -7.13 -3.71 15.56
C GLY A 196 -5.74 -3.87 14.97
N GLU A 197 -4.81 -4.48 15.69
CA GLU A 197 -3.42 -4.58 15.23
C GLU A 197 -3.22 -5.76 14.25
N GLY A 198 -2.34 -5.56 13.27
CA GLY A 198 -1.97 -6.64 12.36
C GLY A 198 -0.83 -6.32 11.41
N THR A 199 -0.43 -7.35 10.68
CA THR A 199 0.57 -7.28 9.62
C THR A 199 -0.03 -7.82 8.32
N TYR A 200 0.06 -7.03 7.26
CA TYR A 200 -0.27 -7.45 5.91
C TYR A 200 1.01 -7.52 5.07
N VAL A 201 1.28 -8.68 4.47
CA VAL A 201 2.34 -8.89 3.49
C VAL A 201 1.69 -9.13 2.14
N SER A 202 2.00 -8.27 1.17
CA SER A 202 1.52 -8.40 -0.21
C SER A 202 2.26 -9.49 -0.98
N ALA A 203 1.73 -9.89 -2.13
CA ALA A 203 2.40 -10.84 -3.01
C ALA A 203 3.74 -10.31 -3.56
N ASP A 204 3.86 -8.99 -3.72
CA ASP A 204 5.03 -8.30 -4.24
C ASP A 204 6.10 -8.02 -3.15
N GLY A 205 5.80 -8.34 -1.89
CA GLY A 205 6.72 -8.19 -0.75
C GLY A 205 6.57 -6.90 0.05
N ASP A 206 5.72 -5.96 -0.40
CA ASP A 206 5.35 -4.80 0.41
C ASP A 206 4.67 -5.28 1.71
N THR A 207 5.03 -4.65 2.83
CA THR A 207 4.56 -5.03 4.17
C THR A 207 4.01 -3.82 4.90
N TYR A 208 2.82 -3.96 5.48
CA TYR A 208 2.27 -3.01 6.46
C TYR A 208 2.17 -3.68 7.82
N ALA A 209 2.60 -3.02 8.88
CA ALA A 209 2.41 -3.43 10.26
C ALA A 209 1.86 -2.25 11.07
N GLY A 210 0.69 -2.41 11.68
CA GLY A 210 0.03 -1.34 12.46
C GLY A 210 -1.46 -1.56 12.60
N SER A 211 -2.18 -0.49 12.90
CA SER A 211 -3.61 -0.57 13.18
C SER A 211 -4.48 -0.68 11.90
N PHE A 212 -5.54 -1.45 12.00
CA PHE A 212 -6.57 -1.64 10.98
C PHE A 212 -7.92 -1.19 11.51
N ARG A 213 -8.72 -0.57 10.65
CA ARG A 213 -10.12 -0.24 10.96
C ARG A 213 -10.98 -0.53 9.74
N LYS A 214 -11.97 -1.42 9.89
CA LYS A 214 -12.86 -1.83 8.79
C LYS A 214 -12.09 -2.30 7.54
N GLY A 215 -10.96 -2.98 7.71
CA GLY A 215 -10.16 -3.51 6.60
C GLY A 215 -9.11 -2.56 6.02
N HIS A 216 -9.05 -1.31 6.47
CA HIS A 216 -8.11 -0.30 5.97
C HIS A 216 -6.99 -0.02 6.96
N TYR A 217 -5.80 0.35 6.47
CA TYR A 217 -4.73 0.89 7.31
C TYR A 217 -5.21 2.16 7.99
N HIS A 218 -4.98 2.25 9.29
CA HIS A 218 -5.43 3.36 10.12
C HIS A 218 -4.52 3.55 11.34
N GLY A 219 -4.67 4.66 12.06
CA GLY A 219 -3.89 4.90 13.28
C GLY A 219 -2.40 4.96 12.97
N ASN A 220 -1.55 4.42 13.84
CA ASN A 220 -0.12 4.37 13.61
C ASN A 220 0.26 3.06 12.91
N GLY A 221 1.21 3.15 11.99
CA GLY A 221 1.76 1.96 11.36
C GLY A 221 3.10 2.22 10.68
N THR A 222 3.71 1.14 10.22
CA THR A 222 4.89 1.15 9.36
C THR A 222 4.57 0.45 8.06
N PHE A 223 4.76 1.14 6.94
CA PHE A 223 4.70 0.58 5.60
C PHE A 223 6.12 0.45 5.06
N THR A 224 6.52 -0.76 4.69
CA THR A 224 7.80 -1.09 4.07
C THR A 224 7.53 -1.54 2.65
N TRP A 225 8.04 -0.79 1.69
CA TRP A 225 7.99 -1.18 0.28
C TRP A 225 9.04 -2.26 0.01
N SER A 226 8.74 -3.14 -0.94
CA SER A 226 9.65 -4.18 -1.46
C SER A 226 10.98 -3.63 -1.97
N ASN A 227 11.02 -2.36 -2.39
CA ASN A 227 12.24 -1.67 -2.80
C ASN A 227 13.16 -1.27 -1.61
N GLY A 228 12.68 -1.37 -0.36
CA GLY A 228 13.41 -1.04 0.87
C GLY A 228 13.10 0.34 1.45
N ASN A 229 12.26 1.15 0.80
CA ASN A 229 11.75 2.39 1.38
C ASN A 229 10.82 2.06 2.56
N THR A 230 10.72 2.97 3.52
CA THR A 230 9.84 2.81 4.68
C THR A 230 9.13 4.11 5.02
N TYR A 231 7.90 3.98 5.51
CA TYR A 231 7.14 5.05 6.14
C TYR A 231 6.70 4.57 7.50
N ALA A 232 6.93 5.36 8.54
CA ALA A 232 6.41 5.13 9.88
C ALA A 232 5.66 6.39 10.33
N GLY A 233 4.36 6.28 10.59
CA GLY A 233 3.53 7.44 10.91
C GLY A 233 2.05 7.12 10.95
N GLU A 234 1.23 8.17 10.83
CA GLU A 234 -0.21 8.07 10.89
C GLU A 234 -0.84 7.68 9.54
N PHE A 235 -1.91 6.87 9.60
CA PHE A 235 -2.68 6.40 8.46
C PHE A 235 -4.17 6.73 8.62
N THR A 236 -4.81 7.12 7.53
CA THR A 236 -6.27 7.26 7.43
C THR A 236 -6.77 6.66 6.13
N THR A 237 -7.51 5.55 6.23
CA THR A 237 -8.11 4.86 5.07
C THR A 237 -7.07 4.58 3.98
N ASP A 238 -6.04 3.83 4.35
CA ASP A 238 -4.92 3.44 3.48
C ASP A 238 -3.99 4.57 3.02
N ARG A 239 -4.16 5.81 3.52
CA ARG A 239 -3.30 6.95 3.17
C ARG A 239 -2.42 7.38 4.31
N MET A 240 -1.16 7.72 4.03
CA MET A 240 -0.28 8.43 4.95
C MET A 240 -0.85 9.83 5.20
N GLU A 241 -0.95 10.18 6.48
CA GLU A 241 -1.61 11.39 6.99
C GLU A 241 -0.86 11.85 8.24
N GLY A 242 -1.14 13.05 8.75
CA GLY A 242 -0.64 13.47 10.07
C GLY A 242 0.90 13.54 10.13
N GLN A 243 1.49 13.18 11.26
CA GLN A 243 2.94 13.13 11.41
C GLN A 243 3.50 11.78 10.96
N GLY A 244 4.67 11.80 10.31
CA GLY A 244 5.37 10.58 9.92
C GLY A 244 6.82 10.80 9.56
N THR A 245 7.52 9.68 9.34
CA THR A 245 8.87 9.64 8.82
C THR A 245 8.92 8.74 7.60
N PHE A 246 9.30 9.28 6.46
CA PHE A 246 9.59 8.53 5.24
C PHE A 246 11.11 8.41 5.07
N THR A 247 11.61 7.18 4.94
CA THR A 247 13.03 6.89 4.72
C THR A 247 13.18 6.14 3.41
N LEU A 248 13.99 6.68 2.50
CA LEU A 248 14.39 6.01 1.28
C LEU A 248 15.50 5.00 1.57
N ARG A 249 15.59 3.95 0.77
CA ARG A 249 16.66 2.94 0.88
C ARG A 249 18.07 3.53 0.81
N ASN A 250 18.25 4.65 0.12
CA ASN A 250 19.54 5.33 0.00
C ASN A 250 19.92 6.14 1.26
N GLY A 251 19.05 6.21 2.27
CA GLY A 251 19.28 6.91 3.54
C GLY A 251 18.69 8.32 3.60
N GLU A 252 18.15 8.85 2.50
CA GLU A 252 17.36 10.10 2.55
C GLU A 252 16.15 9.92 3.46
N ARG A 253 15.86 10.94 4.27
CA ARG A 253 14.79 10.87 5.27
C ARG A 253 14.02 12.18 5.35
N TYR A 254 12.71 12.11 5.27
CA TYR A 254 11.80 13.17 5.66
C TYR A 254 11.09 12.82 6.96
N THR A 255 11.03 13.77 7.90
CA THR A 255 10.20 13.69 9.11
C THR A 255 9.35 14.94 9.19
N GLY A 256 8.03 14.78 9.17
CA GLY A 256 7.12 15.92 9.16
C GLY A 256 5.69 15.51 8.84
N ARG A 257 4.91 16.49 8.38
CA ARG A 257 3.50 16.32 8.10
C ARG A 257 3.24 15.70 6.72
N PHE A 258 2.28 14.79 6.67
CA PHE A 258 1.77 14.14 5.47
C PHE A 258 0.29 14.46 5.27
N LYS A 259 -0.11 14.60 4.01
CA LYS A 259 -1.51 14.73 3.61
C LYS A 259 -1.73 13.95 2.32
N ASN A 260 -2.68 13.00 2.31
CA ASN A 260 -3.00 12.20 1.13
C ASN A 260 -1.77 11.54 0.46
N ASN A 261 -0.83 11.03 1.26
CA ASN A 261 0.45 10.43 0.82
C ASN A 261 1.57 11.41 0.40
N GLU A 262 1.36 12.71 0.50
CA GLU A 262 2.36 13.72 0.10
C GLU A 262 2.94 14.43 1.33
N MET A 263 4.21 14.82 1.28
CA MET A 263 4.85 15.70 2.26
C MET A 263 4.22 17.09 2.18
N LYS A 264 3.67 17.59 3.29
CA LYS A 264 2.91 18.85 3.30
C LYS A 264 2.96 19.58 4.63
N GLY A 265 3.32 20.85 4.60
CA GLY A 265 3.50 21.69 5.78
C GLY A 265 4.90 21.56 6.36
N GLU A 266 5.07 21.86 7.64
CA GLU A 266 6.39 21.82 8.28
C GLU A 266 6.99 20.41 8.31
N GLY A 267 8.28 20.32 7.99
CA GLY A 267 9.04 19.08 8.07
C GLY A 267 10.55 19.32 8.08
N THR A 268 11.28 18.23 8.25
CA THR A 268 12.74 18.18 8.13
C THR A 268 13.14 17.09 7.15
N TYR A 269 13.88 17.48 6.11
CA TYR A 269 14.53 16.56 5.19
C TYR A 269 15.99 16.42 5.56
N THR A 270 16.52 15.20 5.58
CA THR A 270 17.91 14.88 5.86
C THR A 270 18.47 14.04 4.72
N TRP A 271 19.57 14.49 4.15
CA TRP A 271 20.29 13.75 3.11
C TRP A 271 21.39 12.87 3.73
N PRO A 272 21.81 11.78 3.04
CA PRO A 272 22.87 10.89 3.53
C PRO A 272 24.21 11.58 3.76
N ASN A 273 24.49 12.68 3.05
CA ASN A 273 25.70 13.48 3.22
C ASN A 273 25.71 14.31 4.53
N GLY A 274 24.60 14.34 5.27
CA GLY A 274 24.44 15.11 6.51
C GLY A 274 23.78 16.47 6.34
N ASP A 275 23.52 16.91 5.10
CA ASP A 275 22.73 18.10 4.85
C ASP A 275 21.32 17.94 5.41
N LYS A 276 20.71 19.05 5.82
CA LYS A 276 19.35 19.09 6.35
C LYS A 276 18.61 20.33 5.90
N TYR A 277 17.34 20.17 5.57
CA TYR A 277 16.42 21.26 5.36
C TYR A 277 15.30 21.16 6.40
N LYS A 278 14.97 22.27 7.04
CA LYS A 278 13.84 22.40 7.95
C LYS A 278 12.98 23.58 7.52
N GLY A 279 11.75 23.34 7.13
CA GLY A 279 10.87 24.40 6.60
C GLY A 279 9.56 23.83 6.09
N GLU A 280 8.87 24.61 5.27
CA GLU A 280 7.60 24.21 4.67
C GLU A 280 7.79 23.30 3.44
N PHE A 281 6.86 22.35 3.29
CA PHE A 281 6.77 21.45 2.16
C PHE A 281 5.42 21.60 1.48
N LYS A 282 5.43 21.57 0.15
CA LYS A 282 4.23 21.56 -0.67
C LYS A 282 4.50 20.70 -1.90
N ASP A 283 3.55 19.80 -2.22
CA ASP A 283 3.62 18.91 -3.38
C ASP A 283 4.99 18.19 -3.45
N ASP A 284 5.41 17.61 -2.32
CA ASP A 284 6.69 16.91 -2.12
C ASP A 284 7.98 17.74 -2.31
N THR A 285 7.89 19.07 -2.38
CA THR A 285 9.05 19.95 -2.57
C THR A 285 9.20 21.00 -1.46
N MET A 286 10.45 21.39 -1.19
CA MET A 286 10.76 22.50 -0.27
C MET A 286 10.17 23.80 -0.82
N ASN A 287 9.36 24.48 -0.01
CA ASN A 287 8.66 25.71 -0.38
C ASN A 287 8.60 26.65 0.82
N GLY A 288 8.32 27.93 0.58
CA GLY A 288 8.16 28.93 1.64
C GLY A 288 9.45 29.17 2.43
N GLU A 289 9.31 29.59 3.69
CA GLU A 289 10.45 29.87 4.55
C GLU A 289 11.08 28.57 5.06
N GLY A 290 12.42 28.52 5.06
CA GLY A 290 13.13 27.37 5.59
C GLY A 290 14.59 27.65 5.94
N GLU A 291 15.20 26.69 6.62
CA GLU A 291 16.61 26.67 6.95
C GLU A 291 17.28 25.43 6.35
N TYR A 292 18.27 25.64 5.50
CA TYR A 292 19.13 24.60 4.95
C TYR A 292 20.47 24.62 5.68
N ALA A 293 20.75 23.58 6.46
CA ALA A 293 22.02 23.34 7.11
C ALA A 293 22.87 22.40 6.25
N TYR A 294 24.04 22.86 5.84
CA TYR A 294 25.01 22.07 5.10
C TYR A 294 25.85 21.24 6.07
N ALA A 295 26.24 20.03 5.67
CA ALA A 295 27.13 19.16 6.45
C ALA A 295 28.47 19.84 6.80
N GLY A 296 28.93 20.76 5.93
CA GLY A 296 30.12 21.60 6.16
C GLY A 296 29.96 22.73 7.18
N GLY A 297 28.81 22.82 7.87
CA GLY A 297 28.57 23.79 8.95
C GLY A 297 28.01 25.14 8.51
N LEU A 298 27.90 25.40 7.20
CA LEU A 298 27.16 26.55 6.68
C LEU A 298 25.66 26.36 6.92
N ARG A 299 24.91 27.45 7.08
CA ARG A 299 23.45 27.40 7.13
C ARG A 299 22.85 28.56 6.35
N TYR A 300 21.81 28.31 5.58
CA TYR A 300 21.05 29.32 4.86
C TYR A 300 19.63 29.36 5.41
N LYS A 301 19.13 30.54 5.77
CA LYS A 301 17.73 30.74 6.17
C LYS A 301 17.06 31.73 5.22
N GLY A 302 15.96 31.34 4.60
CA GLY A 302 15.22 32.21 3.70
C GLY A 302 14.20 31.44 2.87
N GLN A 303 13.85 32.02 1.74
CA GLN A 303 12.74 31.57 0.92
C GLN A 303 13.12 30.48 -0.08
N PHE A 304 12.21 29.52 -0.26
CA PHE A 304 12.31 28.39 -1.18
C PHE A 304 11.06 28.28 -2.06
N LYS A 305 11.26 27.81 -3.29
CA LYS A 305 10.20 27.52 -4.24
C LYS A 305 10.59 26.33 -5.10
N ASP A 306 9.70 25.34 -5.20
CA ASP A 306 9.89 24.13 -6.02
C ASP A 306 11.24 23.44 -5.76
N GLY A 307 11.67 23.37 -4.49
CA GLY A 307 12.92 22.73 -4.10
C GLY A 307 14.18 23.60 -4.24
N ARG A 308 14.06 24.87 -4.63
CA ARG A 308 15.21 25.78 -4.86
C ARG A 308 15.12 27.02 -4.00
N LYS A 309 16.26 27.62 -3.64
CA LYS A 309 16.30 28.95 -3.02
C LYS A 309 15.68 29.97 -3.98
N ASP A 310 14.75 30.79 -3.51
CA ASP A 310 14.05 31.77 -4.34
C ASP A 310 13.61 32.94 -3.46
N GLY A 311 14.03 34.17 -3.77
CA GLY A 311 13.80 35.34 -2.93
C GLY A 311 14.97 35.66 -1.99
N GLU A 312 14.69 36.38 -0.92
CA GLU A 312 15.71 36.80 0.05
C GLU A 312 16.05 35.70 1.06
N GLY A 313 17.30 35.67 1.49
CA GLY A 313 17.73 34.83 2.61
C GLY A 313 19.06 35.27 3.18
N THR A 314 19.47 34.63 4.27
CA THR A 314 20.72 34.92 4.97
C THR A 314 21.55 33.65 5.05
N LEU A 315 22.76 33.69 4.50
CA LEU A 315 23.78 32.66 4.66
C LEU A 315 24.59 32.98 5.91
N PHE A 316 24.65 32.06 6.87
CA PHE A 316 25.52 32.14 8.02
C PHE A 316 26.75 31.27 7.81
N THR A 317 27.90 31.85 8.12
CA THR A 317 29.24 31.28 8.02
C THR A 317 29.91 31.32 9.38
N ALA A 318 31.10 30.75 9.53
CA ALA A 318 31.90 30.88 10.74
C ALA A 318 32.24 32.35 11.09
N ASN A 319 32.31 33.23 10.08
CA ASN A 319 32.78 34.61 10.21
C ASN A 319 31.64 35.64 10.25
N GLY A 320 30.38 35.21 10.30
CA GLY A 320 29.22 36.11 10.31
C GLY A 320 28.12 35.68 9.33
N SER A 321 27.31 36.65 8.87
CA SER A 321 26.16 36.40 8.00
C SER A 321 26.11 37.31 6.79
N ILE A 322 25.69 36.78 5.65
CA ILE A 322 25.59 37.48 4.36
C ILE A 322 24.12 37.41 3.91
N LYS A 323 23.46 38.55 3.73
CA LYS A 323 22.13 38.59 3.10
C LYS A 323 22.28 38.36 1.59
N GLN A 324 21.39 37.60 1.00
CA GLN A 324 21.46 37.14 -0.39
C GLN A 324 20.09 37.19 -1.05
N LEU A 325 20.07 37.53 -2.33
CA LEU A 325 18.89 37.43 -3.20
C LEU A 325 19.08 36.28 -4.19
N TRP A 326 18.08 35.42 -4.29
CA TRP A 326 18.07 34.23 -5.15
C TRP A 326 16.89 34.26 -6.13
N ARG A 327 17.04 33.61 -7.28
CA ARG A 327 15.96 33.34 -8.23
C ARG A 327 16.14 31.97 -8.84
N ASN A 328 15.16 31.08 -8.69
CA ASN A 328 15.17 29.72 -9.23
C ASN A 328 16.43 28.91 -8.87
N GLY A 329 17.00 29.14 -7.69
CA GLY A 329 18.22 28.46 -7.24
C GLY A 329 19.53 29.16 -7.63
N ASP A 330 19.49 30.22 -8.43
CA ASP A 330 20.67 31.01 -8.78
C ASP A 330 20.83 32.22 -7.86
N LYS A 331 22.04 32.46 -7.36
CA LYS A 331 22.34 33.64 -6.55
C LYS A 331 22.42 34.87 -7.45
N ILE A 332 21.55 35.85 -7.21
CA ILE A 332 21.48 37.10 -7.97
C ILE A 332 22.42 38.15 -7.39
N ALA A 333 22.41 38.36 -6.06
CA ALA A 333 23.24 39.36 -5.40
C ALA A 333 23.47 39.04 -3.91
N ASP A 334 24.59 39.51 -3.36
CA ASP A 334 24.76 39.68 -1.91
C ASP A 334 24.25 41.08 -1.53
N LEU A 335 23.33 41.16 -0.57
CA LEU A 335 22.70 42.41 -0.15
C LEU A 335 23.57 43.03 0.96
N SER A 336 24.25 44.13 0.65
CA SER A 336 25.01 44.89 1.64
C SER A 336 24.09 45.40 2.75
N PRO A 337 24.55 45.47 4.01
CA PRO A 337 23.88 46.31 5.00
C PRO A 337 23.86 47.73 4.42
N GLN A 338 22.67 48.26 4.16
CA GLN A 338 22.53 49.68 3.80
C GLN A 338 23.21 50.47 4.92
N GLY A 339 24.19 51.29 4.55
CA GLY A 339 25.07 51.99 5.49
C GLY A 339 24.28 52.68 6.59
N MET A 340 24.72 52.47 7.84
CA MET A 340 24.39 53.36 8.94
C MET A 340 25.07 54.70 8.75
#